data_AF-A0AAJ1RKV4-F1
#
_entry.id   AF-A0AAJ1RKV4-F1
#
_cell.length_a   1.000
_cell.length_b   1.000
_cell.length_c   1.000
_cell.angle_alpha   90.00
_cell.angle_beta   90.00
_cell.angle_gamma   90.00
#
_symmetry.space_group_name_H-M   'P 1'
#
loop_
_entity.id
_entity.type
_entity.pdbx_description
1 polymer ?
#
loop_
_entity_poly.entity_id
_entity_poly.type
_entity_poly.pdbx_seq_one_letter_code
_entity_poly.pdbx_strand_id
1 'polypeptide(L)'
;MNLFKALEAASLRLQTNDPEFDSQANLTTDILRSAGVYPCRRCSLNGHVHKLLSAAIVHVYQQDTSLDVTTRRAGTFALYGYSTKLPSYLTKAVKLGFLTSQNGKATGRLELSELLVAYLDQDQAVLA
;
A
#
# COMPACT_ATOMS: atom_id res chain seq x y z
N MET A 1 11.96 -2.25 3.11
CA MET A 1 11.90 -0.82 3.48
C MET A 1 10.88 -0.59 4.59
N ASN A 2 11.22 0.24 5.59
CA ASN A 2 10.30 0.60 6.69
C ASN A 2 9.00 1.28 6.20
N LEU A 3 7.85 0.86 6.74
CA LEU A 3 6.52 1.38 6.39
C LEU A 3 6.42 2.91 6.38
N PHE A 4 6.93 3.59 7.42
CA PHE A 4 6.78 5.05 7.50
C PHE A 4 7.63 5.77 6.45
N LYS A 5 8.82 5.24 6.15
CA LYS A 5 9.64 5.74 5.04
C LYS A 5 8.98 5.50 3.69
N ALA A 6 8.33 4.34 3.53
CA ALA A 6 7.56 4.02 2.33
C ALA A 6 6.40 4.99 2.11
N LEU A 7 5.65 5.29 3.17
CA LEU A 7 4.53 6.24 3.14
C LEU A 7 5.02 7.66 2.83
N GLU A 8 6.14 8.09 3.43
CA GLU A 8 6.72 9.41 3.18
C GLU A 8 7.20 9.55 1.73
N ALA A 9 7.97 8.58 1.24
CA ALA A 9 8.47 8.58 -0.13
C ALA A 9 7.32 8.50 -1.16
N ALA A 10 6.31 7.68 -0.90
CA ALA A 10 5.12 7.61 -1.74
C ALA A 10 4.34 8.94 -1.74
N SER A 11 4.17 9.58 -0.58
CA SER A 11 3.52 10.89 -0.48
C SER A 11 4.26 11.94 -1.31
N LEU A 12 5.59 11.96 -1.27
CA LEU A 12 6.39 12.88 -2.06
C LEU A 12 6.20 12.62 -3.56
N ARG A 13 6.26 11.36 -3.99
CA ARG A 13 6.08 10.99 -5.41
C ARG A 13 4.70 11.33 -5.96
N LEU A 14 3.64 11.15 -5.15
CA LEU A 14 2.29 11.58 -5.52
C LEU A 14 2.18 13.10 -5.74
N GLN A 15 3.06 13.91 -5.14
CA GLN A 15 3.09 15.37 -5.35
C GLN A 15 3.90 15.76 -6.59
N THR A 16 4.82 14.91 -7.04
CA THR A 16 5.70 15.16 -8.20
C THR A 16 4.99 15.02 -9.55
N ASN A 17 3.71 14.62 -9.58
CA ASN A 17 2.91 14.38 -10.80
C ASN A 17 3.55 13.39 -11.79
N ASP A 18 4.14 12.30 -11.27
CA ASP A 18 4.59 11.16 -12.05
C ASP A 18 3.36 10.35 -12.54
N PRO A 19 2.98 10.40 -13.84
CA PRO A 19 1.72 9.81 -14.30
C PRO A 19 1.72 8.28 -14.25
N GLU A 20 2.87 7.65 -14.46
CA GLU A 20 3.02 6.20 -14.41
C GLU A 20 2.82 5.71 -12.97
N PHE A 21 3.50 6.35 -12.02
CA PHE A 21 3.34 6.02 -10.61
C PHE A 21 1.92 6.29 -10.10
N ASP A 22 1.29 7.39 -10.53
CA ASP A 22 -0.09 7.69 -10.16
C ASP A 22 -1.07 6.64 -10.72
N SER A 23 -0.88 6.22 -11.97
CA SER A 23 -1.67 5.14 -12.60
C SER A 23 -1.56 3.84 -11.81
N GLN A 24 -0.34 3.39 -11.51
CA GLN A 24 -0.11 2.16 -10.73
C GLN A 24 -0.71 2.26 -9.31
N ALA A 25 -0.60 3.43 -8.67
CA ALA A 25 -1.20 3.66 -7.36
C ALA A 25 -2.73 3.62 -7.42
N ASN A 26 -3.35 4.14 -8.48
CA ASN A 26 -4.79 4.07 -8.71
C ASN A 26 -5.23 2.62 -8.96
N LEU A 27 -4.54 1.89 -9.85
CA LEU A 27 -4.80 0.47 -10.13
C LEU A 27 -4.75 -0.36 -8.86
N THR A 28 -3.67 -0.22 -8.08
CA THR A 28 -3.50 -0.92 -6.80
C THR A 28 -4.62 -0.56 -5.83
N THR A 29 -5.04 0.71 -5.81
CA THR A 29 -6.15 1.14 -4.97
C THR A 29 -7.47 0.48 -5.36
N ASP A 30 -7.74 0.36 -6.66
CA ASP A 30 -8.96 -0.22 -7.18
C ASP A 30 -9.01 -1.74 -7.00
N ILE A 31 -7.87 -2.43 -7.16
CA ILE A 31 -7.74 -3.86 -6.83
C ILE A 31 -8.06 -4.10 -5.35
N LEU A 32 -7.36 -3.40 -4.46
CA LEU A 32 -7.53 -3.57 -3.01
C LEU A 32 -8.94 -3.15 -2.53
N ARG A 33 -9.56 -2.18 -3.20
CA ARG A 33 -10.96 -1.80 -2.93
C ARG A 33 -11.93 -2.87 -3.39
N SER A 34 -11.77 -3.37 -4.61
CA SER A 34 -12.62 -4.43 -5.17
C SER A 34 -12.55 -5.72 -4.35
N ALA A 35 -11.37 -6.02 -3.81
CA ALA A 35 -11.16 -7.17 -2.94
C ALA A 35 -11.67 -6.97 -1.49
N GLY A 36 -12.11 -5.77 -1.12
CA GLY A 36 -12.65 -5.48 0.23
C GLY A 36 -11.60 -5.17 1.30
N VAL A 37 -10.33 -4.97 0.93
CA VAL A 37 -9.29 -4.43 1.83
C VAL A 37 -9.69 -3.02 2.25
N TYR A 38 -10.03 -2.18 1.27
CA TYR A 38 -10.54 -0.83 1.50
C TYR A 38 -12.07 -0.80 1.54
N PRO A 39 -12.69 -0.05 2.48
CA PRO A 39 -14.15 0.11 2.50
C PRO A 39 -14.66 0.98 1.34
N CYS A 40 -15.57 0.47 0.52
CA CYS A 40 -16.19 1.23 -0.58
C CYS A 40 -17.05 2.40 -0.09
N ARG A 41 -17.78 2.23 1.03
CA ARG A 41 -18.73 3.25 1.55
C ARG A 41 -18.05 4.52 2.10
N ARG A 42 -16.74 4.50 2.32
CA ARG A 42 -15.99 5.63 2.93
C ARG A 42 -14.85 6.12 2.02
N CYS A 43 -14.94 5.86 0.71
CA CYS A 43 -13.95 6.31 -0.26
C CYS A 43 -13.82 7.82 -0.32
N SER A 44 -14.92 8.57 -0.16
CA SER A 44 -14.88 10.04 -0.14
C SER A 44 -14.08 10.60 1.04
N LEU A 45 -14.18 9.98 2.22
CA LEU A 45 -13.49 10.44 3.42
C LEU A 45 -12.05 9.92 3.50
N ASN A 46 -11.83 8.66 3.14
CA ASN A 46 -10.56 7.97 3.36
C ASN A 46 -9.78 7.70 2.07
N GLY A 47 -10.24 8.20 0.92
CA GLY A 47 -9.65 7.93 -0.38
C GLY A 47 -8.17 8.27 -0.44
N HIS A 48 -7.77 9.40 0.16
CA HIS A 48 -6.35 9.76 0.25
C HIS A 48 -5.54 8.73 1.06
N VAL A 49 -6.10 8.10 2.10
CA VAL A 49 -5.39 7.09 2.92
C VAL A 49 -5.24 5.80 2.13
N HIS A 50 -6.28 5.42 1.39
CA HIS A 50 -6.26 4.24 0.51
C HIS A 50 -5.19 4.43 -0.56
N LYS A 51 -5.22 5.56 -1.27
CA LYS A 51 -4.24 5.89 -2.31
C LYS A 51 -2.83 5.96 -1.76
N LEU A 52 -2.62 6.59 -0.60
CA LEU A 52 -1.30 6.66 0.03
C LEU A 52 -0.73 5.27 0.37
N LEU A 53 -1.54 4.37 0.94
CA LEU A 53 -1.07 3.02 1.25
C LEU A 53 -0.77 2.23 -0.02
N SER A 54 -1.64 2.32 -1.04
CA SER A 54 -1.41 1.69 -2.34
C SER A 54 -0.15 2.22 -3.01
N ALA A 55 0.08 3.54 -2.98
CA ALA A 55 1.28 4.17 -3.51
C ALA A 55 2.54 3.70 -2.76
N ALA A 56 2.47 3.48 -1.44
CA ALA A 56 3.58 2.89 -0.68
C ALA A 56 3.87 1.44 -1.11
N ILE A 57 2.84 0.66 -1.45
CA ILE A 57 3.00 -0.71 -1.99
C ILE A 57 3.66 -0.67 -3.36
N VAL A 58 3.20 0.20 -4.27
CA VAL A 58 3.81 0.41 -5.59
C VAL A 58 5.26 0.88 -5.45
N HIS A 59 5.54 1.76 -4.50
CA HIS A 59 6.89 2.27 -4.29
C HIS A 59 7.87 1.17 -3.85
N VAL A 60 7.47 0.27 -2.95
CA VAL A 60 8.34 -0.86 -2.57
C VAL A 60 8.49 -1.87 -3.70
N TYR A 61 7.45 -2.06 -4.52
CA TYR A 61 7.49 -2.89 -5.71
C TYR A 61 8.53 -2.38 -6.72
N GLN A 62 8.46 -1.10 -7.09
CA GLN A 62 9.39 -0.50 -8.05
C GLN A 62 10.85 -0.47 -7.54
N GLN A 63 11.06 -0.58 -6.23
CA GLN A 63 12.38 -0.64 -5.60
C GLN A 63 12.86 -2.07 -5.32
N ASP A 64 12.11 -3.09 -5.75
CA ASP A 64 12.38 -4.51 -5.47
C ASP A 64 12.67 -4.76 -3.97
N THR A 65 11.84 -4.17 -3.11
CA THR A 65 11.96 -4.28 -1.66
C THR A 65 10.65 -4.70 -1.01
N SER A 66 10.73 -5.10 0.24
CA SER A 66 9.59 -5.49 1.06
C SER A 66 9.04 -4.30 1.86
N LEU A 67 7.81 -4.40 2.36
CA LEU A 67 7.20 -3.41 3.23
C LEU A 67 7.32 -3.86 4.70
N ASP A 68 8.23 -3.24 5.45
CA ASP A 68 8.55 -3.64 6.82
C ASP A 68 7.70 -2.88 7.84
N VAL A 69 6.79 -3.60 8.51
CA VAL A 69 5.91 -3.04 9.55
C VAL A 69 6.52 -3.27 10.93
N THR A 70 7.18 -2.23 11.48
CA THR A 70 7.86 -2.29 12.79
C THR A 70 6.92 -2.10 13.98
N THR A 71 5.77 -1.43 13.78
CA THR A 71 4.79 -1.17 14.84
C THR A 71 3.38 -1.12 14.27
N ARG A 72 2.40 -1.45 15.13
CA ARG A 72 0.97 -1.38 14.83
C ARG A 72 0.20 -0.50 15.81
N ARG A 73 0.90 0.20 16.71
CA ARG A 73 0.29 1.02 17.75
C ARG A 73 -0.33 2.26 17.10
N ALA A 74 -1.63 2.46 17.28
CA ALA A 74 -2.35 3.61 16.73
C ALA A 74 -1.70 4.95 17.12
N GLY A 75 -1.21 5.08 18.37
CA GLY A 75 -0.51 6.28 18.84
C GLY A 75 0.74 6.60 18.03
N THR A 76 1.48 5.60 17.55
CA THR A 76 2.67 5.83 16.72
C THR A 76 2.30 6.35 15.32
N PHE A 77 1.23 5.83 14.71
CA PHE A 77 0.73 6.35 13.44
C PHE A 77 0.29 7.80 13.58
N ALA A 78 -0.46 8.12 14.64
CA ALA A 78 -0.89 9.49 14.91
C ALA A 78 0.30 10.44 15.17
N LEU A 79 1.32 10.00 15.91
CA LEU A 79 2.53 10.78 16.18
C LEU A 79 3.27 11.16 14.88
N TYR A 80 3.32 10.25 13.91
CA TYR A 80 3.92 10.49 12.60
C TYR A 80 2.97 11.13 11.58
N GLY A 81 1.77 11.58 11.99
CA GLY A 81 0.82 12.25 11.11
C GLY A 81 0.06 11.33 10.15
N TYR A 82 0.11 10.02 10.35
CA TYR A 82 -0.56 9.03 9.51
C TYR A 82 -1.88 8.52 10.11
N SER A 83 -2.76 8.02 9.25
CA SER A 83 -4.05 7.48 9.67
C SER A 83 -3.89 6.23 10.55
N THR A 84 -4.58 6.22 11.68
CA THR A 84 -4.67 5.05 12.59
C THR A 84 -5.43 3.86 11.98
N LYS A 85 -6.01 4.02 10.78
CA LYS A 85 -6.66 2.94 10.02
C LYS A 85 -5.69 2.08 9.21
N LEU A 86 -4.48 2.57 8.92
CA LEU A 86 -3.48 1.85 8.11
C LEU A 86 -3.17 0.43 8.63
N PRO A 87 -2.97 0.20 9.95
CA PRO A 87 -2.78 -1.16 10.48
C PRO A 87 -3.95 -2.10 10.17
N SER A 88 -5.18 -1.59 10.14
CA SER A 88 -6.36 -2.40 9.82
C SER A 88 -6.39 -2.79 8.34
N TYR A 89 -5.99 -1.89 7.44
CA TYR A 89 -5.93 -2.19 6.00
C TYR A 89 -4.81 -3.18 5.70
N LEU A 90 -3.63 -3.01 6.29
CA LEU A 90 -2.52 -3.98 6.18
C LEU A 90 -2.94 -5.37 6.66
N THR A 91 -3.68 -5.46 7.77
CA THR A 91 -4.21 -6.75 8.26
C THR A 91 -5.13 -7.42 7.25
N LYS A 92 -6.01 -6.64 6.62
CA LYS A 92 -6.93 -7.17 5.60
C LYS A 92 -6.18 -7.59 4.33
N ALA A 93 -5.20 -6.80 3.90
CA ALA A 93 -4.36 -7.13 2.74
C ALA A 93 -3.61 -8.45 2.96
N VAL A 94 -3.07 -8.67 4.16
CA VAL A 94 -2.44 -9.95 4.52
C VAL A 94 -3.46 -11.10 4.56
N LYS A 95 -4.61 -10.88 5.20
CA LYS A 95 -5.66 -11.91 5.32
C LYS A 95 -6.23 -12.34 3.96
N LEU A 96 -6.31 -11.41 3.01
CA LEU A 96 -6.84 -11.64 1.66
C LEU A 96 -5.75 -12.07 0.66
N GLY A 97 -4.50 -12.23 1.11
CA GLY A 97 -3.42 -12.78 0.28
C GLY A 97 -2.77 -11.78 -0.69
N PHE A 98 -2.97 -10.47 -0.51
CA PHE A 98 -2.27 -9.45 -1.31
C PHE A 98 -0.88 -9.11 -0.78
N LEU A 99 -0.67 -9.33 0.53
CA LEU A 99 0.61 -9.20 1.19
C LEU A 99 0.91 -10.50 1.94
N THR A 100 2.10 -11.04 1.80
CA THR A 100 2.54 -12.22 2.52
C THR A 100 3.37 -11.81 3.72
N SER A 101 3.23 -12.52 4.83
CA SER A 101 3.99 -12.31 6.05
C SER A 101 4.48 -13.63 6.58
N GLN A 102 5.72 -13.67 7.05
CA GLN A 102 6.32 -14.87 7.65
C GLN A 102 5.56 -15.36 8.89
N ASN A 103 4.86 -14.47 9.60
CA ASN A 103 4.15 -14.81 10.85
C ASN A 103 2.62 -14.80 10.70
N GLY A 104 2.09 -14.67 9.47
CA GLY A 104 0.65 -14.58 9.19
C GLY A 104 -0.05 -13.34 9.74
N LYS A 105 0.69 -12.41 10.34
CA LYS A 105 0.21 -11.12 10.85
C LYS A 105 0.81 -10.00 10.02
N ALA A 106 0.14 -8.85 9.96
CA ALA A 106 0.66 -7.65 9.33
C ALA A 106 1.78 -6.97 10.16
N THR A 107 2.84 -7.71 10.50
CA THR A 107 3.99 -7.29 11.31
C THR A 107 5.26 -7.91 10.78
N GLY A 108 6.35 -7.14 10.79
CA GLY A 108 7.63 -7.54 10.22
C GLY A 108 7.66 -7.30 8.72
N ARG A 109 8.44 -8.12 8.02
CA ARG A 109 8.64 -8.04 6.57
C ARG A 109 7.39 -8.52 5.84
N LEU A 110 6.74 -7.63 5.09
CA LEU A 110 5.62 -7.96 4.22
C LEU A 110 6.08 -7.94 2.76
N GLU A 111 5.86 -9.05 2.08
CA GLU A 111 6.17 -9.20 0.65
C GLU A 111 4.89 -9.09 -0.16
N LEU A 112 5.02 -8.64 -1.41
CA LEU A 112 3.88 -8.56 -2.29
C LEU A 112 3.54 -9.97 -2.79
N SER A 113 2.25 -10.27 -2.87
CA SER A 113 1.80 -11.52 -3.49
C SER A 113 2.11 -11.53 -4.99
N GLU A 114 2.34 -12.72 -5.54
CA GLU A 114 2.50 -12.93 -6.99
C GLU A 114 1.36 -12.31 -7.81
N LEU A 115 0.12 -12.38 -7.29
CA LEU A 115 -1.05 -11.77 -7.94
C LEU A 115 -0.89 -10.26 -8.12
N LEU A 116 -0.48 -9.56 -7.06
CA LEU A 116 -0.34 -8.11 -7.07
C LEU A 116 0.85 -7.67 -7.92
N VAL A 117 1.94 -8.46 -7.90
CA VAL A 117 3.09 -8.27 -8.79
C VAL A 117 2.67 -8.42 -10.25
N ALA A 118 1.94 -9.47 -10.61
CA ALA A 118 1.49 -9.69 -11.99
C ALA A 118 0.62 -8.55 -12.55
N TYR A 119 -0.26 -7.96 -11.73
CA TYR A 119 -1.03 -6.78 -12.14
C TYR A 119 -0.15 -5.54 -12.38
N LEU A 120 0.88 -5.35 -11.56
CA LEU A 120 1.79 -4.22 -11.71
C LEU A 120 2.74 -4.40 -12.90
N ASP A 121 3.24 -5.62 -13.12
CA ASP A 121 4.06 -5.97 -14.29
C ASP A 121 3.25 -5.74 -15.59
N GLN A 122 1.97 -6.12 -15.60
CA GLN A 122 1.10 -5.92 -16.75
C GLN A 122 0.86 -4.42 -17.03
N ASP A 123 0.61 -3.61 -16.00
CA ASP A 123 0.43 -2.16 -16.15
C ASP A 123 1.70 -1.50 -16.68
N GLN A 124 2.87 -1.90 -16.15
CA GLN A 124 4.17 -1.43 -16.63
C GLN A 124 4.42 -1.80 -18.09
N ALA A 125 4.05 -3.01 -18.51
CA ALA A 125 4.19 -3.46 -19.90
C ALA A 125 3.25 -2.74 -20.89
N VAL A 126 2.12 -2.19 -20.43
CA VAL A 126 1.19 -1.40 -21.26
C VAL A 126 1.65 0.05 -21.42
N LEU A 127 2.41 0.57 -20.45
CA LEU A 127 2.88 1.95 -20.42
C LEU A 127 4.28 2.15 -21.03
N ALA A 128 5.04 1.06 -21.27
CA ALA A 128 6.36 1.04 -21.90
C ALA A 128 6.30 0.99 -23.45
#